data_AF-A0A9X0MCL5-F1
#
_entry.id   AF-A0A9X0MCL5-F1
#
_cell.length_a   1.000
_cell.length_b   1.000
_cell.length_c   1.000
_cell.angle_alpha   90.00
_cell.angle_beta   90.00
_cell.angle_gamma   90.00
#
_symmetry.space_group_name_H-M   'P 1'
#
loop_
_entity.id
_entity.type
_entity.pdbx_description
1 polymer ?
#
loop_
_entity_poly.entity_id
_entity_poly.type
_entity_poly.pdbx_seq_one_letter_code
_entity_poly.pdbx_strand_id
1 'polypeptide(L)'
;MGKLSVLGAQRVKALTEMLNEKLREELFNIETPSEKELQAMVDKEFGIDDWQSEYESHIEQAREVIKKLNIITGRGISISENNYGRNNTTDYSKRLSELRQEFIDKPRQQLRDEYKRKEQMLWLCETLEEAKAIVGI
;
A
#
# COMPACT_ATOMS: atom_id res chain seq x y z
N MET A 1 -0.19 -48.70 13.21
CA MET A 1 -1.02 -47.48 13.21
C MET A 1 -0.27 -46.19 12.83
N GLY A 2 1.06 -46.13 12.77
CA GLY A 2 1.79 -44.88 12.44
C GLY A 2 1.86 -44.46 10.96
N LYS A 3 1.47 -45.30 9.98
CA LYS A 3 1.52 -44.95 8.55
C LYS A 3 0.28 -44.18 8.04
N LEU A 4 -0.88 -44.39 8.67
CA LEU A 4 -2.12 -43.68 8.33
C LEU A 4 -2.09 -42.23 8.81
N SER A 5 -1.51 -41.95 9.99
CA SER A 5 -1.36 -40.57 10.47
C SER A 5 -0.37 -39.75 9.65
N VAL A 6 0.70 -40.36 9.11
CA VAL A 6 1.68 -39.70 8.24
C VAL A 6 1.08 -39.34 6.88
N LEU A 7 0.27 -40.23 6.29
CA LEU A 7 -0.45 -39.95 5.04
C LEU A 7 -1.53 -38.87 5.23
N GLY A 8 -2.20 -38.84 6.39
CA GLY A 8 -3.11 -37.76 6.77
C GLY A 8 -2.40 -36.41 6.90
N ALA A 9 -1.28 -36.37 7.62
CA ALA A 9 -0.48 -35.16 7.79
C ALA A 9 0.11 -34.64 6.46
N GLN A 10 0.55 -35.53 5.56
CA GLN A 10 1.02 -35.15 4.23
C GLN A 10 -0.10 -34.57 3.34
N ARG A 11 -1.32 -35.10 3.45
CA ARG A 11 -2.50 -34.59 2.71
C ARG A 11 -2.93 -33.22 3.22
N VAL A 12 -3.01 -33.04 4.54
CA VAL A 12 -3.31 -31.74 5.16
C VAL A 12 -2.27 -30.71 4.72
N LYS A 13 -0.98 -31.07 4.73
CA LYS A 13 0.09 -30.20 4.25
C LYS A 13 -0.09 -29.78 2.77
N ALA A 14 -0.42 -30.72 1.88
CA ALA A 14 -0.64 -30.40 0.47
C ALA A 14 -1.84 -29.46 0.26
N LEU A 15 -2.93 -29.67 1.01
CA LEU A 15 -4.11 -28.81 0.95
C LEU A 15 -3.84 -27.42 1.54
N THR A 16 -3.04 -27.32 2.60
CA THR A 16 -2.56 -26.04 3.13
C THR A 16 -1.66 -25.30 2.12
N GLU A 17 -0.79 -26.00 1.40
CA GLU A 17 0.02 -25.41 0.33
C GLU A 17 -0.86 -24.85 -0.80
N MET A 18 -1.91 -25.56 -1.21
CA MET A 18 -2.87 -25.08 -2.20
C MET A 18 -3.65 -23.85 -1.72
N LEU A 19 -4.09 -23.83 -0.45
CA LEU A 19 -4.74 -22.66 0.15
C LEU A 19 -3.81 -21.44 0.14
N ASN A 20 -2.54 -21.63 0.47
CA ASN A 20 -1.55 -20.55 0.47
C ASN A 20 -1.27 -20.01 -0.93
N GLU A 21 -1.26 -20.88 -1.95
CA GLU A 21 -1.08 -20.43 -3.33
C GLU A 21 -2.29 -19.62 -3.81
N LYS A 22 -3.51 -20.10 -3.53
CA LYS A 22 -4.74 -19.33 -3.82
C LYS A 22 -4.76 -17.99 -3.10
N LEU A 23 -4.32 -17.92 -1.84
CA LEU A 23 -4.20 -16.66 -1.11
C LEU A 23 -3.25 -15.69 -1.81
N ARG A 24 -2.12 -16.17 -2.35
CA ARG A 24 -1.17 -15.32 -3.07
C ARG A 24 -1.76 -14.79 -4.37
N GLU A 25 -2.42 -15.65 -5.14
CA GLU A 25 -3.10 -15.26 -6.37
C GLU A 25 -4.19 -14.23 -6.09
N GLU A 26 -5.04 -14.47 -5.10
CA GLU A 26 -6.10 -13.53 -4.75
C GLU A 26 -5.54 -12.21 -4.22
N LEU A 27 -4.52 -12.22 -3.34
CA LEU A 27 -3.85 -11.00 -2.86
C LEU A 27 -3.22 -10.19 -4.00
N PHE A 28 -2.71 -10.85 -5.03
CA PHE A 28 -2.15 -10.20 -6.22
C PHE A 28 -3.26 -9.57 -7.09
N ASN A 29 -4.43 -10.19 -7.13
CA ASN A 29 -5.57 -9.75 -7.93
C ASN A 29 -6.51 -8.78 -7.22
N ILE A 30 -6.29 -8.45 -5.93
CA ILE A 30 -7.07 -7.41 -5.25
C ILE A 30 -6.84 -6.08 -5.99
N GLU A 31 -7.90 -5.55 -6.59
CA GLU A 31 -7.93 -4.20 -7.11
C GLU A 31 -7.84 -3.21 -5.95
N THR A 32 -6.65 -2.65 -5.73
CA THR A 32 -6.42 -1.56 -4.77
C THR A 32 -5.93 -0.32 -5.51
N PRO A 33 -6.34 0.90 -5.09
CA PRO A 33 -5.77 2.12 -5.63
C PRO A 33 -4.24 2.12 -5.49
N SER A 34 -3.57 2.66 -6.50
CA SER A 34 -2.14 2.95 -6.45
C SER A 34 -1.83 4.07 -5.47
N GLU A 35 -0.58 4.14 -5.04
CA GLU A 35 -0.11 5.21 -4.13
C GLU A 35 -0.30 6.61 -4.74
N LYS A 36 -0.17 6.74 -6.07
CA LYS A 36 -0.44 7.99 -6.79
C LYS A 36 -1.91 8.39 -6.75
N GLU A 37 -2.83 7.42 -6.86
CA GLU A 37 -4.26 7.70 -6.79
C GLU A 37 -4.67 8.13 -5.38
N LEU A 38 -4.11 7.49 -4.34
CA LEU A 38 -4.31 7.92 -2.95
C LEU A 38 -3.78 9.34 -2.73
N GLN A 39 -2.59 9.64 -3.26
CA GLN A 39 -2.01 10.98 -3.16
C GLN A 39 -2.91 12.02 -3.83
N ALA A 40 -3.38 11.76 -5.05
CA ALA A 40 -4.28 12.67 -5.76
C ALA A 40 -5.61 12.90 -5.02
N MET A 41 -6.13 11.89 -4.31
CA MET A 41 -7.31 12.07 -3.45
C MET A 41 -7.03 13.04 -2.30
N VAL A 42 -5.88 12.90 -1.63
CA VAL A 42 -5.49 13.80 -0.53
C VAL A 42 -5.15 15.21 -1.05
N ASP A 43 -4.45 15.33 -2.17
CA ASP A 43 -4.12 16.61 -2.79
C ASP A 43 -5.40 17.41 -3.10
N LYS A 44 -6.41 16.73 -3.65
CA LYS A 44 -7.73 17.32 -3.90
C LYS A 44 -8.47 17.68 -2.61
N GLU A 45 -8.40 16.84 -1.57
CA GLU A 45 -9.04 17.10 -0.27
C GLU A 45 -8.46 18.35 0.41
N PHE A 46 -7.14 18.54 0.29
CA PHE A 46 -6.42 19.67 0.88
C PHE A 46 -6.32 20.88 -0.05
N GLY A 47 -6.79 20.78 -1.30
CA GLY A 47 -6.71 21.85 -2.30
C GLY A 47 -5.28 22.22 -2.68
N ILE A 48 -4.35 21.25 -2.69
CA ILE A 48 -2.91 21.49 -2.90
C ILE A 48 -2.62 21.99 -4.32
N ASP A 49 -3.40 21.56 -5.32
CA ASP A 49 -3.17 21.88 -6.72
C ASP A 49 -3.08 23.40 -6.98
N ASP A 50 -3.93 24.19 -6.33
CA ASP A 50 -3.94 25.64 -6.45
C ASP A 50 -2.69 26.25 -5.80
N TRP A 51 -2.37 25.81 -4.58
CA TRP A 51 -1.18 26.28 -3.85
C TRP A 51 0.13 25.92 -4.54
N GLN A 52 0.20 24.74 -5.15
CA GLN A 52 1.38 24.29 -5.88
C GLN A 52 1.57 25.10 -7.17
N SER A 53 0.48 25.40 -7.87
CA SER A 53 0.51 26.27 -9.05
C SER A 53 0.98 27.70 -8.71
N GLU A 54 0.47 28.27 -7.61
CA GLU A 54 0.92 29.58 -7.12
C GLU A 54 2.39 29.58 -6.72
N TYR A 55 2.84 28.53 -6.00
CA TYR A 55 4.23 28.35 -5.61
C TYR A 55 5.18 28.32 -6.81
N GLU A 56 4.86 27.51 -7.84
CA GLU A 56 5.66 27.41 -9.06
C GLU A 56 5.76 28.75 -9.79
N SER A 57 4.63 29.47 -9.91
CA SER A 57 4.58 30.81 -10.50
C SER A 57 5.48 31.80 -9.76
N HIS A 58 5.40 31.85 -8.42
CA HIS A 58 6.19 32.79 -7.62
C HIS A 58 7.69 32.47 -7.64
N ILE A 59 8.06 31.19 -7.67
CA ILE A 59 9.46 30.79 -7.80
C ILE A 59 10.04 31.18 -9.15
N GLU A 60 9.28 31.02 -10.23
CA GLU A 60 9.74 31.41 -11.55
C GLU A 60 9.99 32.93 -11.60
N GLN A 61 9.04 33.73 -11.08
CA GLN A 61 9.21 35.17 -10.94
C GLN A 61 10.44 35.55 -10.11
N ALA A 62 10.67 34.87 -8.98
CA ALA A 62 11.81 35.12 -8.12
C ALA A 62 13.14 34.78 -8.82
N ARG A 63 13.19 33.67 -9.56
CA ARG A 63 14.35 33.26 -10.37
C ARG A 63 14.67 34.29 -11.46
N GLU A 64 13.66 34.85 -12.12
CA GLU A 64 13.85 35.92 -13.10
C GLU A 64 14.45 37.20 -12.48
N VAL A 65 13.94 37.62 -11.33
CA VAL A 65 14.45 38.80 -10.61
C VAL A 65 15.89 38.59 -10.17
N ILE A 66 16.20 37.42 -9.60
CA ILE A 66 17.56 37.05 -9.20
C ILE A 66 18.52 37.09 -10.38
N LYS A 67 18.11 36.55 -11.54
CA LYS A 67 18.91 36.60 -12.76
C LYS A 67 19.25 38.04 -13.16
N LYS A 68 18.27 38.95 -13.16
CA LYS A 68 18.49 40.38 -13.46
C LYS A 68 19.45 41.02 -12.46
N LEU A 69 19.28 40.73 -11.17
CA LEU A 69 20.08 41.31 -10.11
C LEU A 69 21.53 40.81 -10.13
N ASN A 70 21.75 39.53 -10.40
CA ASN A 70 23.09 38.93 -10.55
C ASN A 70 23.83 39.54 -11.74
N ILE A 71 23.15 39.79 -12.86
CA ILE A 71 23.73 40.46 -14.04
C ILE A 71 24.22 41.87 -13.69
N ILE A 72 23.43 42.65 -12.96
CA ILE A 72 23.75 44.05 -12.63
C ILE A 72 24.84 44.14 -11.56
N THR A 73 24.77 43.28 -10.54
CA THR A 73 25.59 43.41 -9.33
C THR A 73 26.84 42.53 -9.33
N GLY A 74 26.93 41.57 -10.25
CA GLY A 74 27.98 40.54 -10.25
C GLY A 74 27.89 39.54 -9.09
N ARG A 75 26.79 39.55 -8.32
CA ARG A 75 26.56 38.61 -7.21
C ARG A 75 26.08 37.25 -7.73
N GLY A 76 26.28 36.21 -6.93
CA GLY A 76 25.82 34.83 -7.21
C GLY A 76 24.65 34.42 -6.33
N ILE A 77 23.56 35.20 -6.33
CA ILE A 77 22.38 34.91 -5.51
C ILE A 77 21.61 33.75 -6.15
N SER A 78 21.10 32.84 -5.34
CA SER A 78 20.25 31.72 -5.78
C SER A 78 19.20 31.40 -4.72
N ILE A 79 18.10 30.78 -5.15
CA ILE A 79 17.11 30.16 -4.27
C ILE A 79 17.42 28.66 -4.24
N SER A 80 17.50 28.09 -3.04
CA SER A 80 17.64 26.67 -2.82
C SER A 80 16.40 26.15 -2.11
N GLU A 81 15.72 25.20 -2.74
CA GLU A 81 14.54 24.51 -2.21
C GLU A 81 14.95 23.27 -1.39
N ASN A 82 16.03 23.39 -0.62
CA ASN A 82 16.50 22.29 0.22
C ASN A 82 15.57 22.09 1.42
N ASN A 83 14.59 21.22 1.25
CA ASN A 83 13.69 20.77 2.32
C ASN A 83 14.30 19.56 3.04
N TYR A 84 15.24 19.81 3.96
CA TYR A 84 15.52 18.85 5.05
C TYR A 84 14.49 19.06 6.16
N GLY A 85 13.23 18.76 5.86
CA GLY A 85 12.15 18.77 6.83
C GLY A 85 12.28 17.58 7.78
N ARG A 86 12.43 17.87 9.08
CA ARG A 86 12.32 16.91 10.19
C ARG A 86 11.04 16.08 10.02
N ASN A 87 11.09 14.77 10.25
CA ASN A 87 9.99 13.79 10.25
C ASN A 87 8.82 14.20 11.18
N ASN A 88 8.11 15.27 10.86
CA ASN A 88 6.91 15.67 11.56
C ASN A 88 5.74 15.13 10.74
N THR A 89 5.03 14.17 11.33
CA THR A 89 3.77 13.66 10.79
C THR A 89 2.80 14.84 10.62
N THR A 90 2.62 15.30 9.39
CA THR A 90 1.64 16.33 9.00
C THR A 90 0.25 15.72 8.91
N ASP A 91 -0.79 16.54 9.02
CA ASP A 91 -2.16 16.05 8.83
C ASP A 91 -2.37 15.46 7.43
N TYR A 92 -1.65 15.97 6.43
CA TYR A 92 -1.54 15.36 5.10
C TYR A 92 -1.00 13.93 5.16
N SER A 93 0.15 13.71 5.81
CA SER A 93 0.75 12.37 5.92
C SER A 93 -0.10 11.41 6.75
N LYS A 94 -0.82 11.92 7.77
CA LYS A 94 -1.80 11.11 8.53
C LYS A 94 -2.94 10.69 7.62
N ARG A 95 -3.52 11.63 6.87
CA ARG A 95 -4.63 11.35 5.97
C ARG A 95 -4.26 10.33 4.91
N LEU A 96 -3.09 10.47 4.29
CA LEU A 96 -2.57 9.50 3.33
C LEU A 96 -2.42 8.10 3.95
N SER A 97 -1.92 8.03 5.19
CA SER A 97 -1.82 6.77 5.93
C SER A 97 -3.18 6.15 6.24
N GLU A 98 -4.20 6.95 6.57
CA GLU A 98 -5.57 6.49 6.81
C GLU A 98 -6.17 5.89 5.54
N LEU A 99 -6.05 6.58 4.40
CA LEU A 99 -6.57 6.09 3.12
C LEU A 99 -5.87 4.79 2.70
N ARG A 100 -4.55 4.70 2.89
CA ARG A 100 -3.80 3.45 2.65
C ARG A 100 -4.32 2.33 3.53
N GLN A 101 -4.54 2.60 4.81
CA GLN A 101 -5.05 1.59 5.73
C GLN A 101 -6.46 1.13 5.32
N GLU A 102 -7.30 2.04 4.87
CA GLU A 102 -8.68 1.77 4.47
C GLU A 102 -8.78 0.99 3.16
N PHE A 103 -8.08 1.43 2.11
CA PHE A 103 -8.23 0.90 0.76
C PHE A 103 -7.25 -0.20 0.39
N ILE A 104 -6.12 -0.33 1.09
CA ILE A 104 -5.08 -1.31 0.78
C ILE A 104 -4.96 -2.33 1.92
N ASP A 105 -4.68 -1.87 3.13
CA ASP A 105 -4.29 -2.79 4.20
C ASP A 105 -5.47 -3.58 4.75
N LYS A 106 -6.63 -2.93 4.99
CA LYS A 106 -7.85 -3.60 5.49
C LYS A 106 -8.35 -4.70 4.55
N PRO A 107 -8.55 -4.48 3.22
CA PRO A 107 -9.01 -5.54 2.32
C PRO A 107 -8.03 -6.72 2.27
N ARG A 108 -6.72 -6.44 2.22
CA ARG A 108 -5.69 -7.48 2.25
C ARG A 108 -5.71 -8.26 3.57
N GLN A 109 -5.95 -7.59 4.69
CA GLN A 109 -6.04 -8.23 6.00
C GLN A 109 -7.30 -9.09 6.12
N GLN A 110 -8.45 -8.60 5.65
CA GLN A 110 -9.70 -9.37 5.62
C GLN A 110 -9.54 -10.66 4.83
N LEU A 111 -8.88 -10.59 3.67
CA LEU A 111 -8.60 -11.78 2.86
C LEU A 111 -7.68 -12.77 3.60
N ARG A 112 -6.60 -12.27 4.22
CA ARG A 112 -5.71 -13.10 5.04
C ARG A 112 -6.44 -13.77 6.19
N ASP A 113 -7.35 -13.06 6.85
CA ASP A 113 -8.14 -13.59 7.96
C ASP A 113 -9.13 -14.66 7.49
N GLU A 114 -9.74 -14.50 6.32
CA GLU A 114 -10.60 -15.53 5.70
C GLU A 114 -9.80 -16.81 5.42
N TYR A 115 -8.64 -16.69 4.79
CA TYR A 115 -7.79 -17.84 4.47
C TYR A 115 -7.23 -18.51 5.72
N LYS A 116 -6.91 -17.74 6.75
CA LYS A 116 -6.52 -18.29 8.05
C LYS A 116 -7.66 -19.09 8.71
N ARG A 117 -8.91 -18.65 8.56
CA ARG A 117 -10.08 -19.43 9.01
C ARG A 117 -10.24 -20.71 8.20
N LYS A 118 -10.07 -20.66 6.87
CA LYS A 118 -10.07 -21.85 5.99
C LYS A 118 -8.98 -22.84 6.42
N GLU A 119 -7.78 -22.37 6.69
CA GLU A 119 -6.70 -23.21 7.21
C GLU A 119 -7.09 -23.86 8.55
N GLN A 120 -7.62 -23.10 9.51
CA GLN A 120 -8.08 -23.66 10.79
C GLN A 120 -9.18 -24.72 10.61
N MET A 121 -10.13 -24.50 9.71
CA MET A 121 -11.17 -25.50 9.38
C MET A 121 -10.57 -26.76 8.77
N LEU A 122 -9.53 -26.63 7.94
CA LEU A 122 -8.82 -27.77 7.33
C LEU A 122 -8.14 -28.67 8.39
N TRP A 123 -7.71 -28.10 9.52
CA TRP A 123 -7.17 -28.87 10.63
C TRP A 123 -8.24 -29.62 11.44
N LEU A 124 -9.50 -29.18 11.35
CA LEU A 124 -10.63 -29.71 12.12
C LEU A 124 -11.54 -30.63 11.30
N CYS A 125 -11.38 -30.72 9.98
CA CYS A 125 -12.22 -31.56 9.14
C CYS A 125 -11.93 -33.05 9.37
N GLU A 126 -12.99 -33.86 9.31
CA GLU A 126 -12.91 -35.30 9.55
C GLU A 126 -12.83 -36.09 8.23
N THR A 127 -13.28 -35.49 7.13
CA THR A 127 -13.30 -36.13 5.81
C THR A 127 -12.49 -35.36 4.76
N LEU A 128 -12.00 -36.10 3.75
CA LEU A 128 -11.30 -35.51 2.60
C LEU A 128 -12.22 -34.59 1.78
N GLU A 129 -13.51 -34.89 1.78
CA GLU A 129 -14.50 -34.17 0.99
C GLU A 129 -14.83 -32.81 1.63
N GLU A 130 -14.88 -32.75 2.97
CA GLU A 130 -14.90 -31.48 3.72
C GLU A 130 -13.62 -30.67 3.46
N ALA A 131 -12.46 -31.33 3.51
CA ALA A 131 -11.18 -30.66 3.28
C ALA A 131 -11.11 -30.03 1.87
N LYS A 132 -11.55 -30.76 0.84
CA LYS A 132 -11.64 -30.25 -0.54
C LYS A 132 -12.62 -29.09 -0.67
N ALA A 133 -13.79 -29.18 -0.04
CA ALA A 133 -14.77 -28.09 -0.03
C ALA A 133 -14.20 -26.81 0.60
N ILE A 134 -13.41 -26.92 1.68
CA ILE A 134 -12.74 -25.79 2.33
C ILE A 134 -11.70 -25.14 1.41
N VAL A 135 -10.93 -25.95 0.67
CA VAL A 135 -9.93 -25.45 -0.31
C VAL A 135 -10.60 -24.93 -1.59
N GLY A 136 -11.84 -25.34 -1.87
CA GLY A 136 -12.59 -25.00 -3.09
C GLY A 136 -12.05 -25.73 -4.31
N ILE A 137 -11.88 -27.05 -4.21
CA ILE A 137 -11.45 -27.97 -5.28
C ILE A 137 -12.34 -29.21 -5.35
#